data_AF-A0A8D8GGG6-F1
#
_entry.id   AF-A0A8D8GGG6-F1
#
_cell.length_a   1.000
_cell.length_b   1.000
_cell.length_c   1.000
_cell.angle_alpha   90.00
_cell.angle_beta   90.00
_cell.angle_gamma   90.00
#
_symmetry.space_group_name_H-M   'P 1'
#
loop_
_entity.id
_entity.type
_entity.pdbx_description
1 polymer ?
#
loop_
_entity_poly.entity_id
_entity_poly.type
_entity_poly.pdbx_seq_one_letter_code
_entity_poly.pdbx_strand_id
1 'polypeptide(L)'
;GGENVELSLKAWMCGGRIETVPCSRVGHVQKAGHPYLRVETTDWVRINTVRVAEVWLDQYAQVVYDMFGGPQFRGNFGDVSSRRKLRESRKCRSFQWYL
;
A
#
# COMPACT_ATOMS: atom_id res chain seq x y z
N GLY A 1 -4.33 1.59 7.32
CA GLY A 1 -4.25 0.25 6.70
C GLY A 1 -3.77 0.43 5.28
N GLY A 2 -2.66 -0.21 4.91
CA GLY A 2 -2.00 -0.09 3.60
C GLY A 2 -0.70 0.72 3.62
N GLU A 3 -0.46 1.52 4.67
CA GLU A 3 0.76 2.33 4.82
C GLU A 3 2.03 1.48 4.99
N ASN A 4 1.93 0.33 5.65
CA ASN A 4 3.02 -0.63 5.80
C ASN A 4 3.43 -1.22 4.45
N VAL A 5 2.46 -1.55 3.59
CA VAL A 5 2.71 -2.03 2.22
C VAL A 5 3.31 -0.91 1.38
N GLU A 6 2.74 0.29 1.44
CA GLU A 6 3.26 1.46 0.72
C GLU A 6 4.73 1.75 1.05
N LEU A 7 5.07 1.78 2.35
CA LEU A 7 6.43 2.00 2.80
C LEU A 7 7.36 0.85 2.38
N SER A 8 6.84 -0.38 2.36
CA SER A 8 7.63 -1.53 1.94
C SER A 8 8.02 -1.45 0.46
N LEU A 9 7.05 -1.15 -0.40
CA LEU A 9 7.27 -0.98 -1.83
C LEU A 9 8.21 0.19 -2.13
N LYS A 10 8.05 1.32 -1.41
CA LYS A 10 9.00 2.45 -1.48
C LYS A 10 10.42 2.00 -1.17
N ALA A 11 10.62 1.31 -0.05
CA ALA A 11 11.94 0.87 0.37
C ALA A 11 12.59 -0.01 -0.70
N TRP A 12 11.91 -1.07 -1.13
CA TRP A 12 12.46 -1.99 -2.13
C TRP A 12 12.68 -1.34 -3.50
N MET A 13 11.64 -0.70 -4.06
CA MET A 13 11.68 -0.21 -5.43
C MET A 13 12.55 1.03 -5.59
N CYS A 14 12.83 1.77 -4.52
CA CYS A 14 13.66 2.99 -4.57
C CYS A 14 15.07 2.81 -4.00
N GLY A 15 15.57 1.57 -3.92
CA GLY A 15 16.98 1.27 -3.60
C GLY A 15 17.32 1.09 -2.11
N GLY A 16 16.30 1.01 -1.26
CA GLY A 16 16.43 0.59 0.13
C GLY A 16 16.26 -0.92 0.32
N ARG A 17 16.10 -1.33 1.58
CA ARG A 17 15.89 -2.72 1.99
C ARG A 17 15.05 -2.78 3.26
N ILE A 18 14.41 -3.91 3.50
CA ILE A 18 13.63 -4.18 4.72
C ILE A 18 14.19 -5.44 5.36
N GLU A 19 14.51 -5.37 6.64
CA GLU A 19 15.13 -6.46 7.38
C GLU A 19 14.37 -6.72 8.68
N THR A 20 14.26 -8.00 9.05
CA THR A 20 13.85 -8.40 10.39
C THR A 20 15.08 -8.87 11.14
N VAL A 21 15.40 -8.21 12.25
CA VAL A 21 16.61 -8.48 13.04
C VAL A 21 16.25 -9.40 14.22
N PRO A 22 16.61 -10.70 14.19
CA PRO A 22 16.15 -11.68 15.18
C PRO A 22 16.65 -11.41 16.61
N CYS A 23 17.74 -10.65 16.75
CA CYS A 23 18.29 -10.24 18.05
C CYS A 23 17.53 -9.07 18.69
N SER A 24 16.74 -8.31 17.94
CA SER A 24 15.92 -7.21 18.45
C SER A 24 14.50 -7.70 18.71
N ARG A 25 14.02 -7.62 19.96
CA ARG A 25 12.75 -8.23 20.36
C ARG A 25 11.79 -7.19 20.94
N VAL A 26 10.59 -7.13 20.36
CA VAL A 26 9.47 -6.31 20.84
C VAL A 26 8.22 -7.18 20.82
N GLY A 27 7.49 -7.23 21.93
CA GLY A 27 6.20 -7.94 22.01
C GLY A 27 5.05 -7.07 21.52
N HIS A 28 4.15 -7.63 20.72
CA HIS A 28 2.91 -6.97 20.28
C HIS A 28 1.70 -7.81 20.67
N VAL A 29 0.73 -7.22 21.37
CA VAL A 29 -0.54 -7.88 21.70
C VAL A 29 -1.50 -7.71 20.53
N GLN A 30 -1.81 -8.81 19.85
CA GLN A 30 -2.75 -8.80 18.74
C GLN A 30 -4.17 -8.49 19.25
N LYS A 31 -4.77 -7.44 18.71
CA LYS A 31 -6.16 -7.06 19.01
C LYS A 31 -7.13 -7.98 18.26
N ALA A 32 -8.25 -8.32 18.90
CA ALA A 32 -9.33 -9.08 18.27
C ALA A 32 -10.14 -8.27 17.24
N GLY A 33 -10.03 -6.94 17.27
CA GLY A 33 -10.70 -6.05 16.32
C GLY A 33 -10.34 -4.59 16.54
N HIS A 34 -10.98 -3.72 15.78
CA HIS A 34 -10.70 -2.29 15.76
C HIS A 34 -11.97 -1.50 16.10
N PRO A 35 -12.33 -1.34 17.40
CA PRO A 35 -13.58 -0.70 17.80
C PRO A 35 -13.77 0.72 17.25
N TYR A 36 -12.68 1.45 17.08
CA TYR A 36 -12.67 2.81 16.52
C TYR A 36 -13.11 2.88 15.05
N LEU A 37 -13.03 1.79 14.29
CA LEU A 37 -13.53 1.75 12.90
C LEU A 37 -15.05 1.63 12.83
N ARG A 38 -15.75 1.31 13.93
CA ARG A 38 -17.21 1.10 13.92
C ARG A 38 -18.01 2.38 13.74
N VAL A 39 -17.43 3.53 14.07
CA VAL A 39 -18.03 4.86 13.92
C VAL A 39 -17.64 5.52 12.60
N GLU A 40 -16.75 4.89 11.83
CA GLU A 40 -16.24 5.44 10.60
C GLU A 40 -17.10 4.99 9.41
N THR A 41 -17.63 5.94 8.66
CA THR A 41 -18.48 5.66 7.49
C THR A 41 -17.68 5.54 6.20
N THR A 42 -16.45 6.08 6.18
CA THR A 42 -15.57 6.03 5.03
C THR A 42 -14.73 4.76 5.05
N ASP A 43 -14.74 4.01 3.95
CA ASP A 43 -13.88 2.85 3.78
C ASP A 43 -12.42 3.27 3.48
N TRP A 44 -11.73 3.72 4.53
CA TRP A 44 -10.32 4.13 4.43
C TRP A 44 -9.39 2.98 4.06
N VAL A 45 -9.75 1.74 4.41
CA VAL A 45 -8.91 0.56 4.09
C VAL A 45 -8.91 0.35 2.58
N ARG A 46 -10.08 0.40 1.93
CA ARG A 46 -10.18 0.37 0.47
C ARG A 46 -9.46 1.55 -0.17
N ILE A 47 -9.74 2.77 0.27
CA ILE A 47 -9.13 3.99 -0.31
C ILE A 47 -7.61 3.90 -0.27
N ASN A 48 -7.03 3.55 0.89
CA ASN A 48 -5.58 3.46 1.04
C ASN A 48 -5.00 2.32 0.21
N THR A 49 -5.66 1.16 0.16
CA THR A 49 -5.26 0.03 -0.71
C THR A 49 -5.21 0.44 -2.18
N VAL A 50 -6.23 1.15 -2.67
CA VAL A 50 -6.26 1.66 -4.05
C VAL A 50 -5.16 2.70 -4.28
N ARG A 51 -4.88 3.60 -3.34
CA ARG A 51 -3.78 4.57 -3.47
C ARG A 51 -2.42 3.88 -3.58
N VAL A 52 -2.21 2.78 -2.86
CA VAL A 52 -0.99 1.97 -3.01
C VAL A 52 -0.96 1.33 -4.40
N ALA A 53 -2.06 0.72 -4.83
CA ALA A 53 -2.17 0.08 -6.13
C ALA A 53 -1.87 1.06 -7.29
N GLU A 54 -2.53 2.21 -7.30
CA GLU A 54 -2.42 3.25 -8.32
C GLU A 54 -1.04 3.91 -8.40
N VAL A 55 -0.22 3.81 -7.34
CA VAL A 55 1.10 4.45 -7.29
C VAL A 55 2.23 3.45 -7.48
N TRP A 56 2.10 2.23 -6.95
CA TRP A 56 3.23 1.31 -6.78
C TRP A 56 3.09 -0.01 -7.53
N LEU A 57 1.89 -0.42 -7.96
CA LEU A 57 1.69 -1.74 -8.56
C LEU A 57 1.70 -1.76 -10.10
N ASP A 58 1.84 -0.60 -10.75
CA ASP A 58 1.84 -0.51 -12.22
C ASP A 58 0.61 -1.23 -12.82
N GLN A 59 0.77 -2.03 -13.88
CA GLN A 59 -0.30 -2.83 -14.47
C GLN A 59 -0.90 -3.88 -13.51
N TYR A 60 -0.20 -4.25 -12.43
CA TYR A 60 -0.65 -5.23 -11.44
C TYR A 60 -1.69 -4.67 -10.47
N ALA A 61 -1.96 -3.35 -10.52
CA ALA A 61 -3.10 -2.77 -9.81
C ALA A 61 -4.43 -3.46 -10.17
N GLN A 62 -4.55 -3.95 -11.42
CA GLN A 62 -5.74 -4.68 -11.86
C GLN A 62 -6.01 -5.95 -11.04
N VAL A 63 -4.96 -6.66 -10.60
CA VAL A 63 -5.09 -7.87 -9.77
C VAL A 63 -5.76 -7.55 -8.45
N VAL A 64 -5.43 -6.39 -7.84
CA VAL A 64 -6.09 -5.92 -6.62
C VAL A 64 -7.57 -5.67 -6.88
N TYR A 65 -7.91 -5.04 -8.00
CA TYR A 65 -9.31 -4.74 -8.33
C TYR A 65 -10.11 -6.01 -8.55
N ASP A 66 -9.58 -6.96 -9.31
CA ASP A 66 -10.25 -8.24 -9.59
C ASP A 66 -10.44 -9.08 -8.33
N MET A 67 -9.45 -9.09 -7.42
CA MET A 67 -9.53 -9.79 -6.14
C MET A 67 -10.65 -9.27 -5.23
N PHE A 68 -10.93 -7.96 -5.29
CA PHE A 68 -11.94 -7.31 -4.45
C PHE A 68 -13.25 -6.98 -5.20
N GLY A 69 -13.57 -7.76 -6.24
CA GLY A 69 -14.87 -7.76 -6.88
C GLY A 69 -14.94 -7.00 -8.21
N GLY A 70 -13.85 -6.43 -8.69
CA GLY A 70 -13.74 -5.83 -10.02
C GLY A 70 -13.42 -4.32 -10.02
N PRO A 71 -13.55 -3.66 -11.19
CA PRO A 71 -13.16 -2.26 -11.40
C PRO A 71 -13.83 -1.26 -10.44
N GLN A 72 -15.01 -1.56 -9.92
CA GLN A 72 -15.70 -0.73 -8.94
C GLN A 72 -14.93 -0.57 -7.62
N PHE A 73 -14.05 -1.52 -7.29
CA PHE A 73 -13.20 -1.43 -6.11
C PHE A 73 -12.27 -0.20 -6.16
N ARG A 74 -11.85 0.21 -7.36
CA ARG A 74 -11.03 1.41 -7.57
C ARG A 74 -11.72 2.64 -6.97
N GLY A 75 -12.99 2.86 -7.32
CA GLY A 75 -13.81 3.96 -6.80
C GLY A 75 -13.11 5.33 -6.81
N ASN A 76 -13.54 6.24 -5.93
CA ASN A 76 -12.78 7.45 -5.62
C ASN A 76 -11.73 7.15 -4.56
N PHE A 77 -10.49 7.58 -4.80
CA PHE A 77 -9.34 7.43 -3.90
C PHE A 77 -8.54 8.74 -3.70
N GLY A 78 -9.04 9.85 -4.25
CA GLY A 78 -8.41 11.17 -4.18
C GLY A 78 -7.16 11.32 -5.09
N ASP A 79 -6.48 12.45 -4.97
CA ASP A 79 -5.28 12.73 -5.77
C ASP A 79 -4.04 11.98 -5.24
N VAL A 80 -3.28 11.38 -6.17
CA VAL A 80 -2.01 10.70 -5.91
C VAL A 80 -0.86 11.23 -6.78
N SER A 81 -1.08 12.33 -7.51
CA SER A 81 -0.13 12.94 -8.44
C SER A 81 1.23 13.22 -7.78
N SER A 82 1.23 13.76 -6.56
CA SER A 82 2.44 14.06 -5.80
C SER A 82 3.26 12.81 -5.45
N ARG A 83 2.61 11.66 -5.26
CA ARG A 83 3.26 10.38 -4.98
C ARG A 83 3.85 9.76 -6.25
N ARG A 84 3.14 9.85 -7.38
CA ARG A 84 3.66 9.44 -8.70
C ARG A 84 4.90 10.24 -9.09
N LYS A 85 4.85 11.57 -8.97
CA LYS A 85 6.00 12.47 -9.18
C LYS A 85 7.19 12.12 -8.29
N LEU A 86 6.94 11.76 -7.02
CA LEU A 86 7.99 11.33 -6.11
C LEU A 86 8.66 10.04 -6.61
N ARG A 87 7.88 9.03 -7.01
CA ARG A 87 8.39 7.77 -7.56
C ARG A 87 9.24 7.98 -8.80
N GLU A 88 8.78 8.84 -9.71
CA GLU A 88 9.48 9.21 -10.95
C GLU A 88 10.79 9.98 -10.67
N SER A 89 10.73 11.03 -9.84
CA SER A 89 11.91 11.85 -9.50
C SER A 89 13.02 11.06 -8.80
N ARG A 90 12.66 10.03 -8.04
CA ARG A 90 13.62 9.12 -7.38
C ARG A 90 14.05 7.95 -8.26
N LYS A 91 13.57 7.89 -9.51
CA LYS A 91 13.88 6.83 -10.48
C LYS A 91 13.67 5.43 -9.89
N CYS A 92 12.60 5.26 -9.11
CA CYS A 92 12.28 3.97 -8.52
C CYS A 92 11.98 2.94 -9.62
N ARG A 93 12.28 1.68 -9.33
CA ARG A 93 12.06 0.53 -10.21
C ARG A 93 10.56 0.27 -10.43
N SER A 94 10.25 -0.52 -11.46
CA SER A 94 8.89 -1.00 -11.72
C SER A 94 8.47 -2.07 -10.71
N PHE A 95 7.17 -2.30 -10.56
CA PHE A 95 6.67 -3.39 -9.74
C PHE A 95 7.07 -4.75 -10.32
N GLN A 96 7.19 -4.86 -11.65
CA GLN A 96 7.75 -6.03 -12.33
C GLN A 96 9.15 -6.40 -11.84
N TRP A 97 9.99 -5.42 -11.51
CA TRP A 97 11.34 -5.66 -10.99
C TRP A 97 11.32 -6.08 -9.52
N TYR A 98 10.30 -5.66 -8.76
CA TYR A 98 10.13 -6.02 -7.37
C TYR A 98 9.69 -7.48 -7.18
N LEU A 99 8.86 -7.98 -8.10
CA LEU A 99 8.47 -9.39 -8.18
C LEU A 99 9.67 -10.28 -8.53
#